data_AF-A0A937BNT6-F1
#
_entry.id   AF-A0A937BNT6-F1
#
_cell.length_a   1.000
_cell.length_b   1.000
_cell.length_c   1.000
_cell.angle_alpha   90.00
_cell.angle_beta   90.00
_cell.angle_gamma   90.00
#
_symmetry.space_group_name_H-M   'P 1'
#
loop_
_entity.id
_entity.type
_entity.pdbx_description
1 polymer ?
#
loop_
_entity_poly.entity_id
_entity_poly.type
_entity_poly.pdbx_seq_one_letter_code
_entity_poly.pdbx_strand_id
1 'polypeptide(L)' 'MKAWLKPKRKITMHFTPTYSSWLNQIEIWFNMLTKDVLKNGVWKSTKQLVDQIMEYIRTYNEQRAAPFKWTYAGKIRVV' A
#
# COMPACT_ATOMS: atom_id res chain seq x y z
N MET A 1 2.96 -22.40 0.22
CA MET A 1 3.53 -21.03 0.18
C MET A 1 4.97 -20.94 0.67
N LYS A 2 5.36 -21.54 1.81
CA LYS A 2 6.74 -21.49 2.37
C LYS A 2 7.85 -22.07 1.47
N ALA A 3 7.53 -23.03 0.59
CA ALA A 3 8.51 -23.68 -0.27
C ALA A 3 9.18 -22.72 -1.30
N TRP A 4 8.54 -21.62 -1.65
CA TRP A 4 9.11 -20.60 -2.57
C TRP A 4 10.10 -19.66 -1.84
N LEU A 5 10.05 -19.61 -0.52
CA LEU A 5 10.90 -18.77 0.34
C LEU A 5 12.22 -19.47 0.74
N LYS A 6 12.63 -20.47 -0.05
CA LYS A 6 13.85 -21.26 0.12
C LYS A 6 15.10 -20.40 0.41
N PRO A 7 16.11 -20.99 1.10
CA PRO A 7 16.92 -20.33 2.14
C PRO A 7 17.93 -19.26 1.69
N LYS A 8 17.99 -18.91 0.40
CA LYS A 8 18.96 -17.94 -0.14
C LYS A 8 18.46 -16.49 -0.19
N ARG A 9 17.24 -16.21 0.28
CA ARG A 9 16.66 -14.85 0.25
C ARG A 9 16.66 -14.26 1.66
N LYS A 10 17.29 -13.08 1.84
CA LYS A 10 17.23 -12.29 3.07
C LYS A 10 15.86 -11.60 3.18
N ILE A 11 14.80 -12.37 3.37
CA ILE A 11 13.43 -11.87 3.49
C ILE A 11 12.92 -12.17 4.90
N THR A 12 12.63 -11.13 5.66
CA THR A 12 11.91 -11.24 6.93
C THR A 12 10.42 -11.00 6.68
N MET A 13 9.59 -11.98 7.06
CA MET A 13 8.14 -11.82 6.97
C MET A 13 7.62 -11.14 8.22
N HIS A 14 6.96 -10.00 8.04
CA HIS A 14 6.20 -9.33 9.09
C HIS A 14 4.72 -9.59 8.85
N PHE A 15 4.03 -10.09 9.87
CA PHE A 15 2.59 -10.31 9.83
C PHE A 15 1.90 -9.26 10.68
N THR A 16 0.86 -8.64 10.14
CA THR A 16 -0.05 -7.82 10.95
C THR A 16 -0.94 -8.75 11.80
N PRO A 17 -1.38 -8.31 12.99
CA PRO A 17 -2.35 -9.08 13.76
C PRO A 17 -3.62 -9.34 12.94
N THR A 18 -4.32 -10.43 13.25
CA THR A 18 -5.59 -10.76 12.60
C THR A 18 -6.57 -9.58 12.70
N TYR A 19 -7.29 -9.28 11.61
CA TYR A 19 -8.19 -8.14 11.48
C TYR A 19 -7.52 -6.75 11.58
N SER A 20 -6.19 -6.68 11.50
CA SER A 20 -5.44 -5.41 11.52
C SER A 20 -4.91 -5.03 10.13
N SER A 21 -5.73 -5.22 9.10
CA SER A 21 -5.38 -4.84 7.71
C SER A 21 -5.13 -3.33 7.59
N TRP A 22 -5.82 -2.53 8.41
CA TRP A 22 -5.65 -1.09 8.51
C TRP A 22 -4.22 -0.65 8.91
N LEU A 23 -3.41 -1.52 9.52
CA LEU A 23 -2.01 -1.24 9.86
C LEU A 23 -1.07 -1.40 8.65
N ASN A 24 -1.56 -2.02 7.56
CA ASN A 24 -0.78 -2.30 6.38
C ASN A 24 -0.65 -1.05 5.50
N GLN A 25 0.58 -0.56 5.34
CA GLN A 25 0.87 0.68 4.60
C GLN A 25 0.45 0.59 3.12
N ILE A 26 0.50 -0.60 2.51
CA ILE A 26 0.10 -0.75 1.12
C ILE A 26 -1.41 -0.52 0.92
N GLU A 27 -2.23 -0.82 1.94
CA GLU A 27 -3.68 -0.58 1.88
C GLU A 27 -3.98 0.92 1.90
N ILE A 28 -3.24 1.70 2.69
CA ILE A 28 -3.34 3.16 2.68
C ILE A 28 -2.94 3.70 1.30
N TRP A 29 -1.85 3.19 0.74
CA TRP A 29 -1.39 3.59 -0.58
C TRP A 29 -2.43 3.29 -1.66
N PHE A 30 -3.04 2.11 -1.64
CA PHE A 30 -4.13 1.77 -2.58
C PHE A 30 -5.37 2.65 -2.40
N ASN A 31 -5.68 3.07 -1.17
CA ASN A 31 -6.76 4.04 -0.93
C ASN A 31 -6.45 5.40 -1.58
N MET A 32 -5.19 5.86 -1.52
CA MET A 32 -4.77 7.09 -2.21
C MET A 32 -4.84 6.94 -3.73
N LEU A 33 -4.28 5.88 -4.30
CA LEU A 33 -4.40 5.57 -5.73
C LEU A 33 -5.86 5.54 -6.19
N THR A 34 -6.72 4.92 -5.37
CA THR A 34 -8.14 4.82 -5.69
C THR A 34 -8.79 6.20 -5.74
N LYS A 35 -8.50 7.07 -4.76
CA LYS A 35 -9.06 8.43 -4.73
C LYS A 35 -8.54 9.31 -5.86
N ASP A 36 -7.24 9.25 -6.11
CA ASP A 36 -6.56 10.17 -7.04
C ASP A 36 -6.75 9.75 -8.50
N VAL A 37 -6.79 8.44 -8.78
CA VAL A 37 -6.79 7.90 -10.16
C VAL A 37 -8.08 7.15 -10.47
N LEU A 38 -8.55 6.28 -9.57
CA LEU A 38 -9.59 5.30 -9.93
C LEU A 38 -11.03 5.81 -9.80
N LYS A 39 -11.35 6.54 -8.73
CA LYS A 39 -12.72 6.84 -8.30
C LYS A 39 -13.54 7.60 -9.35
N ASN A 40 -12.88 8.41 -10.18
CA ASN A 40 -13.52 9.20 -11.24
C ASN A 40 -12.80 9.05 -12.59
N GLY A 41 -11.95 8.03 -12.75
CA GLY A 41 -11.18 7.84 -13.96
C GLY A 41 -12.03 7.24 -15.07
N VAL A 42 -11.94 7.81 -16.27
CA VAL A 42 -12.57 7.27 -17.49
C VAL A 42 -11.47 7.05 -18.52
N TRP A 43 -11.32 5.79 -18.95
CA TRP A 43 -10.31 5.40 -19.93
C TRP A 43 -10.96 4.81 -21.18
N LYS A 44 -10.36 5.12 -22.33
CA LYS A 44 -10.78 4.58 -23.63
C LYS A 44 -10.11 3.25 -23.95
N SER A 45 -9.09 2.84 -23.19
CA SER A 45 -8.40 1.56 -23.34
C SER A 45 -7.70 1.14 -22.06
N THR A 46 -7.42 -0.16 -21.92
CA THR A 46 -6.59 -0.70 -20.83
C THR A 46 -5.18 -0.11 -20.82
N LYS A 47 -4.61 0.16 -22.00
CA LYS A 47 -3.29 0.79 -22.10
C LYS A 47 -3.28 2.16 -21.42
N GLN A 48 -4.31 2.98 -21.66
CA GLN A 48 -4.42 4.31 -21.05
C GLN A 48 -4.52 4.23 -19.51
N LEU A 49 -5.25 3.24 -18.98
CA LEU A 49 -5.31 3.00 -17.54
C LEU A 49 -3.94 2.63 -16.98
N VAL A 50 -3.23 1.70 -17.63
CA VAL A 50 -1.89 1.27 -17.20
C VAL A 50 -0.92 2.46 -17.20
N ASP A 51 -0.89 3.23 -18.29
CA ASP A 51 -0.01 4.38 -18.42
C ASP A 51 -0.26 5.41 -17.31
N GLN A 52 -1.54 5.68 -16.98
CA GLN A 52 -1.90 6.60 -15.90
C GLN A 52 -1.54 6.06 -14.50
N ILE A 53 -1.67 4.76 -14.25
CA ILE A 53 -1.22 4.15 -12.99
C ILE A 53 0.30 4.25 -12.86
N MET A 54 1.05 3.96 -13.92
CA MET A 54 2.51 4.04 -13.92
C MET A 54 3.00 5.47 -13.71
N GLU A 55 2.33 6.45 -14.32
CA GLU A 55 2.59 7.87 -14.10
C GLU A 55 2.37 8.27 -12.64
N TYR A 56 1.26 7.82 -12.04
CA TYR A 56 0.94 8.08 -10.64
C TYR A 56 2.00 7.49 -9.71
N ILE A 57 2.44 6.25 -9.96
CA ILE A 57 3.50 5.59 -9.18
C ILE A 57 4.79 6.40 -9.24
N ARG A 58 5.23 6.83 -10.43
CA ARG A 58 6.44 7.64 -10.60
C ARG A 58 6.33 8.96 -9.84
N THR A 59 5.25 9.70 -10.06
CA THR A 59 5.00 10.99 -9.39
C THR A 59 4.94 10.84 -7.87
N TYR A 60 4.25 9.80 -7.37
CA TYR A 60 4.17 9.52 -5.94
C TYR A 60 5.56 9.25 -5.36
N ASN A 61 6.37 8.42 -6.01
CA ASN A 61 7.71 8.06 -5.55
C ASN A 61 8.65 9.27 -5.50
N GLU A 62 8.56 10.17 -6.49
CA GLU A 62 9.42 11.35 -6.58
C GLU A 62 9.02 12.45 -5.58
N GLN A 63 7.71 12.63 -5.34
CA GLN A 63 7.20 13.85 -4.68
C GLN A 63 6.56 13.60 -3.31
N ARG A 64 6.02 12.41 -3.05
CA ARG A 64 5.16 12.13 -1.88
C ARG A 64 5.63 10.96 -1.02
N ALA A 65 6.56 10.13 -1.51
CA ALA A 65 7.01 8.96 -0.79
C ALA A 65 7.72 9.37 0.50
N ALA A 66 7.04 9.13 1.62
CA ALA A 66 7.55 9.33 2.96
C ALA A 66 6.95 8.27 3.90
N PRO A 67 7.65 7.89 4.98
CA PRO A 67 7.08 6.99 5.98
C PRO A 67 5.78 7.54 6.56
N PHE A 68 4.74 6.70 6.62
CA PHE A 68 3.49 7.08 7.28
C PHE A 68 3.73 7.26 8.78
N LYS A 69 3.40 8.45 9.29
CA LYS A 69 3.43 8.74 10.72
C LYS A 69 2.15 8.26 11.36
N TRP A 70 2.24 7.15 12.08
CA TRP A 70 1.13 6.62 12.86
C TRP A 70 1.06 7.30 14.22
N THR A 71 -0.13 7.75 14.60
CA THR A 71 -0.43 8.18 15.96
C THR A 71 -1.46 7.23 16.55
N TYR A 72 -1.14 6.66 17.71
CA TYR A 72 -2.09 5.86 18.48
C TYR A 72 -2.55 6.70 19.68
N ALA A 73 -3.81 7.14 19.65
CA ALA A 73 -4.43 7.91 20.73
C ALA A 73 -5.35 7.04 21.62
N GLY A 74 -5.29 5.71 21.48
CA GLY A 74 -6.13 4.81 22.24
C GLY A 74 -5.74 4.78 23.72
N LYS A 75 -6.73 4.74 24.62
CA LYS A 75 -6.49 4.42 26.03
C LYS A 75 -6.06 2.96 26.11
N ILE A 76 -4.83 2.72 26.58
CA ILE A 76 -4.36 1.38 26.91
C ILE A 76 -5.30 0.83 27.98
N ARG A 77 -6.11 -0.19 27.63
CA ARG A 77 -6.81 -0.98 28.62
C ARG A 77 -5.80 -1.97 29.20
N VAL A 78 -5.33 -1.67 30.40
CA VAL A 78 -4.65 -2.65 31.23
C VAL A 78 -5.75 -3.58 31.73
N VAL A 79 -5.69 -4.85 31.31
CA VAL A 79 -6.47 -5.94 31.91
C VAL A 79 -5.78 -6.41 33.17
#